data_AF-A0A5R9DU05-F1
#
_entry.id   AF-A0A5R9DU05-F1
#
_cell.length_a   1.000
_cell.length_b   1.000
_cell.length_c   1.000
_cell.angle_alpha   90.00
_cell.angle_beta   90.00
_cell.angle_gamma   90.00
#
_symmetry.space_group_name_H-M   'P 1'
#
loop_
_entity.id
_entity.type
_entity.pdbx_description
1 polymer ?
#
loop_
_entity_poly.entity_id
_entity_poly.type
_entity_poly.pdbx_seq_one_letter_code
_entity_poly.pdbx_strand_id
1 'polypeptide(L)'
;MTLQDVLTISEQTGSPAIFDNLHHEVRLPIDDTSLSDYIQASGRTWQPADGRQKIHYSQQAPGKKAGAHFETIANQPFIKFLEQLPPDQPIDIMLEVKDKN
;
A
#
# COMPACT_ATOMS: atom_id res chain seq x y z
N MET A 1 7.90 11.35 1.63
CA MET A 1 8.40 10.07 2.15
C MET A 1 7.97 8.99 1.18
N THR A 2 8.94 8.26 0.66
CA THR A 2 8.76 7.08 -0.20
C THR A 2 8.65 5.82 0.67
N LEU A 3 8.32 4.68 0.08
CA LEU A 3 8.38 3.41 0.81
C LEU A 3 9.82 3.10 1.28
N GLN A 4 10.84 3.43 0.49
CA GLN A 4 12.23 3.18 0.86
C GLN A 4 12.62 3.90 2.15
N ASP A 5 12.20 5.16 2.30
CA ASP A 5 12.43 5.92 3.54
C ASP A 5 11.77 5.23 4.75
N VAL A 6 10.55 4.69 4.56
CA VAL A 6 9.82 3.97 5.60
C VAL A 6 10.50 2.65 5.95
N LEU A 7 11.00 1.90 4.97
CA LEU A 7 11.73 0.66 5.19
C LEU A 7 13.02 0.91 5.99
N THR A 8 13.74 2.00 5.70
CA THR A 8 14.93 2.39 6.48
C THR A 8 14.58 2.70 7.94
N ILE A 9 13.48 3.40 8.20
CA ILE A 9 13.02 3.67 9.57
C ILE A 9 12.55 2.37 10.26
N SER A 10 11.85 1.51 9.53
CA SER A 10 11.40 0.21 10.02
C SER A 10 12.58 -0.66 10.45
N GLU A 11 13.64 -0.73 9.66
CA GLU A 11 14.86 -1.46 10.01
C GLU A 11 15.52 -0.92 11.30
N GLN A 12 15.53 0.40 11.48
CA GLN A 12 16.12 1.04 12.67
C GLN A 12 15.27 0.87 13.94
N THR A 13 13.96 0.72 13.80
CA THR A 13 13.01 0.73 14.93
C THR A 13 12.42 -0.65 15.23
N GLY A 14 12.52 -1.60 14.31
CA GLY A 14 11.82 -2.87 14.34
C GLY A 14 10.31 -2.78 14.14
N SER A 15 9.78 -1.61 13.76
CA SER A 15 8.33 -1.41 13.58
C SER A 15 7.87 -1.86 12.19
N PRO A 16 6.71 -2.52 12.05
CA PRO A 16 6.20 -2.94 10.75
C PRO A 16 5.83 -1.76 9.85
N ALA A 17 6.18 -1.85 8.56
CA ALA A 17 5.86 -0.87 7.54
C ALA A 17 4.54 -1.20 6.85
N ILE A 18 3.63 -0.22 6.80
CA ILE A 18 2.36 -0.30 6.05
C ILE A 18 2.61 0.17 4.62
N PHE A 19 2.26 -0.65 3.62
CA PHE A 19 2.23 -0.22 2.23
C PHE A 19 0.94 0.56 1.94
N ASP A 20 1.07 1.65 1.20
CA ASP A 20 -0.05 2.50 0.75
C ASP A 20 0.08 2.73 -0.76
N ASN A 21 -0.91 2.25 -1.53
CA ASN A 21 -0.82 2.29 -2.99
C ASN A 21 -0.89 3.72 -3.54
N LEU A 22 -1.73 4.59 -2.98
CA LEU A 22 -1.94 5.94 -3.50
C LEU A 22 -0.71 6.81 -3.24
N HIS A 23 -0.12 6.70 -2.06
CA HIS A 23 1.14 7.39 -1.76
C HIS A 23 2.29 6.88 -2.63
N HIS A 24 2.31 5.58 -2.97
CA HIS A 24 3.27 5.00 -3.89
C HIS A 24 3.08 5.51 -5.33
N GLU A 25 1.85 5.55 -5.84
CA GLU A 25 1.51 6.10 -7.17
C GLU A 25 1.89 7.59 -7.31
N VAL A 26 1.74 8.38 -6.25
CA VAL A 26 2.11 9.81 -6.25
C VAL A 26 3.62 10.02 -6.19
N ARG A 27 4.38 9.05 -5.66
CA ARG A 27 5.83 9.13 -5.48
C ARG A 27 6.50 7.90 -6.06
N LEU A 28 6.21 7.64 -7.34
CA LEU A 28 6.81 6.50 -8.03
C LEU A 28 8.34 6.63 -8.01
N PRO A 29 9.04 5.62 -7.51
CA PRO A 29 10.49 5.55 -7.64
C PRO A 29 10.85 5.40 -9.12
N ILE A 30 12.05 5.86 -9.48
CA ILE A 30 12.57 5.73 -10.84
C ILE A 30 13.32 4.39 -10.92
N ASP A 31 12.57 3.30 -10.84
CA ASP A 31 13.08 1.94 -10.98
C ASP A 31 12.02 1.02 -11.65
N ASP A 32 12.41 -0.22 -11.95
CA ASP A 32 11.55 -1.22 -12.62
C ASP A 32 10.92 -2.22 -11.62
N THR A 33 10.87 -1.88 -10.33
CA THR A 33 10.38 -2.79 -9.28
C THR A 33 8.86 -2.96 -9.41
N SER A 34 8.39 -4.20 -9.29
CA SER A 34 6.96 -4.47 -9.37
C SER A 34 6.24 -4.05 -8.08
N LEU A 35 4.93 -3.78 -8.18
CA LEU A 35 4.09 -3.51 -7.01
C LEU A 35 4.14 -4.67 -6.00
N SER A 36 4.14 -5.91 -6.49
CA SER A 36 4.26 -7.12 -5.66
C SER A 36 5.55 -7.12 -4.85
N ASP A 37 6.67 -6.71 -5.44
CA ASP A 37 7.97 -6.66 -4.75
C ASP A 37 7.97 -5.62 -3.63
N TYR A 38 7.34 -4.47 -3.81
CA TYR A 38 7.18 -3.47 -2.74
C TYR A 38 6.29 -3.95 -1.60
N ILE A 39 5.21 -4.65 -1.94
CA ILE A 39 4.31 -5.23 -0.94
C ILE A 39 5.02 -6.35 -0.17
N GLN A 40 5.84 -7.17 -0.84
CA GLN A 40 6.68 -8.15 -0.17
C GLN A 40 7.75 -7.50 0.70
N ALA A 41 8.42 -6.44 0.22
CA ALA A 41 9.45 -5.74 0.96
C ALA A 41 8.90 -5.13 2.26
N SER A 42 7.74 -4.48 2.20
CA SER A 42 7.03 -4.04 3.39
C SER A 42 6.57 -5.21 4.26
N GLY A 43 6.08 -6.30 3.67
CA GLY A 43 5.66 -7.50 4.40
C GLY A 43 6.79 -8.17 5.21
N ARG A 44 8.03 -8.15 4.70
CA ARG A 44 9.21 -8.67 5.41
C ARG A 44 9.53 -7.93 6.70
N THR A 45 8.97 -6.74 6.90
CA THR A 45 9.13 -5.99 8.16
C THR A 45 8.18 -6.46 9.27
N TRP A 46 7.17 -7.27 8.94
CA TRP A 46 6.19 -7.78 9.88
C TRP A 46 6.67 -9.09 10.51
N GLN A 47 6.74 -9.12 11.84
CA GLN A 47 7.04 -10.33 12.59
C GLN A 47 5.74 -11.10 12.90
N PRO A 48 5.81 -12.40 13.23
CA PRO A 48 4.64 -13.16 13.64
C PRO A 48 3.86 -12.52 14.80
N ALA A 49 4.54 -11.78 15.68
CA ALA A 49 3.93 -11.08 16.81
C ALA A 49 3.11 -9.84 16.39
N ASP A 50 3.38 -9.25 15.23
CA ASP A 50 2.66 -8.10 14.68
C ASP A 50 1.36 -8.53 13.97
N GLY A 51 1.21 -9.82 13.70
CA GLY A 51 0.07 -10.40 12.98
C GLY A 51 0.28 -10.43 11.47
N ARG A 52 -0.82 -10.40 10.71
CA ARG A 52 -0.79 -10.38 9.25
C ARG A 52 -0.39 -8.99 8.75
N GLN A 53 0.30 -8.95 7.62
CA GLN A 53 0.60 -7.69 6.97
C GLN A 53 -0.71 -6.96 6.65
N LYS A 54 -0.75 -5.68 7.03
CA LYS A 54 -1.80 -4.76 6.64
C LYS A 54 -1.32 -3.81 5.55
N ILE A 55 -2.17 -3.50 4.59
CA ILE A 55 -1.92 -2.47 3.57
C ILE A 55 -3.10 -1.49 3.49
N HIS A 56 -2.83 -0.29 3.01
CA HIS A 56 -3.84 0.73 2.74
C HIS A 56 -4.10 0.81 1.24
N TYR A 57 -5.37 0.72 0.87
CA TYR A 57 -5.83 0.90 -0.50
C TYR A 57 -6.71 2.14 -0.62
N SER A 58 -6.35 3.03 -1.55
CA SER A 58 -7.15 4.18 -1.93
C SER A 58 -7.05 4.44 -3.44
N GLN A 59 -7.92 5.30 -3.95
CA GLN A 59 -7.95 5.71 -5.35
C GLN A 59 -7.89 7.24 -5.42
N GLN A 60 -7.17 7.76 -6.41
CA GLN A 60 -7.11 9.19 -6.66
C GLN A 60 -8.49 9.73 -7.05
N ALA A 61 -8.94 10.78 -6.37
CA ALA A 61 -10.15 11.49 -6.75
C ALA A 61 -9.93 12.28 -8.06
N PRO A 62 -10.74 12.04 -9.12
CA PRO A 62 -10.65 12.76 -10.38
C PRO A 62 -10.75 14.28 -10.18
N GLY A 63 -9.84 15.03 -10.79
CA GLY A 63 -9.83 16.50 -10.73
C GLY A 63 -9.46 17.11 -9.38
N LYS A 64 -9.07 16.32 -8.38
CA LYS A 64 -8.55 16.80 -7.09
C LYS A 64 -7.01 16.77 -7.08
N LYS A 65 -6.40 17.38 -6.05
CA LYS A 65 -4.95 17.33 -5.83
C LYS A 65 -4.48 15.86 -5.71
N ALA A 66 -3.26 15.58 -6.16
CA ALA A 66 -2.62 14.28 -6.01
C ALA A 66 -2.61 13.82 -4.54
N GLY A 67 -3.01 12.57 -4.29
CA GLY A 67 -3.19 12.00 -2.95
C GLY A 67 -4.57 12.23 -2.33
N ALA A 68 -5.51 12.88 -3.04
CA ALA A 68 -6.88 13.05 -2.53
C ALA A 68 -7.69 11.77 -2.74
N HIS A 69 -8.28 11.22 -1.68
CA HIS A 69 -9.05 9.99 -1.75
C HIS A 69 -10.38 10.19 -2.48
N PHE A 70 -10.74 9.23 -3.33
CA PHE A 70 -12.03 9.14 -3.99
C PHE A 70 -13.16 8.86 -2.99
N GLU A 71 -14.39 9.21 -3.38
CA GLU A 71 -15.55 9.11 -2.48
C GLU A 71 -15.92 7.65 -2.19
N THR A 72 -15.83 6.77 -3.20
CA THR A 72 -16.14 5.33 -3.12
C THR A 72 -15.09 4.53 -3.87
N ILE A 73 -14.91 3.24 -3.58
CA ILE A 73 -13.99 2.39 -4.38
C ILE A 73 -14.64 1.98 -5.69
N ALA A 74 -13.98 2.29 -6.81
CA ALA A 74 -14.32 1.68 -8.09
C ALA A 74 -13.83 0.22 -8.11
N ASN A 75 -14.72 -0.70 -8.49
CA ASN A 75 -14.46 -2.15 -8.45
C ASN A 75 -13.33 -2.57 -9.40
N GLN A 76 -13.30 -2.07 -10.63
CA GLN A 76 -12.35 -2.56 -11.64
C GLN A 76 -10.88 -2.27 -11.29
N PRO A 77 -10.50 -1.03 -10.88
CA PRO A 77 -9.14 -0.78 -10.43
C PRO A 77 -8.77 -1.55 -9.16
N PHE A 78 -9.74 -1.81 -8.29
CA PHE A 78 -9.50 -2.60 -7.09
C PHE A 78 -9.22 -4.08 -7.43
N ILE A 79 -10.01 -4.69 -8.31
CA ILE A 79 -9.75 -6.06 -8.79
C ILE A 79 -8.36 -6.17 -9.43
N LYS A 80 -7.98 -5.21 -10.30
CA LYS A 80 -6.65 -5.16 -10.91
C LYS A 80 -5.53 -5.00 -9.89
N PHE A 81 -5.78 -4.32 -8.78
CA PHE A 81 -4.83 -4.21 -7.68
C PHE A 81 -4.68 -5.55 -6.95
N LEU A 82 -5.79 -6.24 -6.67
CA LEU A 82 -5.78 -7.58 -6.04
C LEU A 82 -4.99 -8.60 -6.88
N GLU A 83 -5.10 -8.54 -8.20
CA GLU A 83 -4.34 -9.40 -9.13
C GLU A 83 -2.82 -9.20 -9.07
N GLN A 84 -2.35 -8.08 -8.53
CA GLN A 84 -0.93 -7.76 -8.37
C GLN A 84 -0.38 -8.12 -6.98
N LEU A 85 -1.24 -8.55 -6.05
CA LEU A 85 -0.79 -8.94 -4.72
C LEU A 85 0.04 -10.23 -4.78
N PRO A 86 0.99 -10.43 -3.85
CA PRO A 86 1.71 -11.70 -3.74
C PRO A 86 0.72 -12.84 -3.45
N PRO A 87 0.70 -13.92 -4.26
CA PRO A 87 -0.36 -14.93 -4.20
C PRO A 87 -0.35 -15.76 -2.91
N ASP A 88 0.82 -15.95 -2.30
CA ASP A 88 1.02 -16.85 -1.15
C ASP A 88 1.11 -16.08 0.19
N GLN A 89 0.74 -14.80 0.22
CA GLN A 89 0.85 -13.96 1.39
C GLN A 89 -0.53 -13.48 1.86
N PRO A 90 -1.01 -13.90 3.05
CA PRO A 90 -2.26 -13.39 3.59
C PRO A 90 -2.10 -11.92 3.99
N ILE A 91 -2.88 -11.04 3.36
CA ILE A 91 -2.83 -9.58 3.54
C ILE A 91 -4.21 -9.06 3.95
N ASP A 92 -4.24 -8.23 4.99
CA ASP A 92 -5.43 -7.47 5.38
C ASP A 92 -5.41 -6.09 4.70
N ILE A 93 -6.50 -5.73 4.02
CA ILE A 93 -6.58 -4.48 3.24
C ILE A 93 -7.51 -3.50 3.94
N MET A 94 -6.97 -2.34 4.34
CA MET A 94 -7.76 -1.20 4.81
C MET A 94 -8.16 -0.33 3.62
N LEU A 95 -9.47 -0.15 3.44
CA LEU A 95 -10.02 0.73 2.42
C LEU A 95 -10.07 2.17 2.94
N GLU A 96 -9.27 3.06 2.34
CA GLU A 96 -9.23 4.47 2.71
C GLU A 96 -10.03 5.33 1.74
N VAL A 97 -11.35 5.35 1.94
CA VAL A 97 -12.30 6.20 1.22
C VAL A 97 -12.92 7.25 2.14
N LYS A 98 -13.52 8.29 1.54
CA LYS A 98 -14.19 9.36 2.29
C LYS A 98 -15.58 8.97 2.78
N ASP A 99 -16.28 8.15 2.02
CA ASP A 99 -17.44 7.41 2.51
C ASP A 99 -16.93 6.36 3.50
N LYS A 100 -16.98 6.69 4.79
CA LYS A 100 -16.72 5.74 5.87
C LYS A 100 -18.03 5.26 6.50
N ASN A 101 -19.07 5.05 5.68
CA ASN A 101 -20.50 4.87 6.00
C ASN A 101 -21.36 6.13 5.82
#